data_AF-A0A838SXC0-F1
#
_entry.id   AF-A0A838SXC0-F1
#
_cell.length_a   1.000
_cell.length_b   1.000
_cell.length_c   1.000
_cell.angle_alpha   90.00
_cell.angle_beta   90.00
_cell.angle_gamma   90.00
#
_symmetry.space_group_name_H-M   'P 1'
#
loop_
_entity.id
_entity.type
_entity.pdbx_description
1 polymer ?
#
loop_
_entity_poly.entity_id
_entity_poly.type
_entity_poly.pdbx_seq_one_letter_code
_entity_poly.pdbx_strand_id
1 'polypeptide(L)'
;MRYSLVMFGAILAAGVVGCKGKDSASADAGFLANASVEAKDALASPVDFQLTEDNFAKWEIAERNLDGVPPGEFSSAPAQAGSAVDRAVARLESSPRARRAIEGAGLSVRDFVLETVALAQAVQAAQLGRSTVASGVGAENFAFVERYRDRIRRSGLEADISRQSGDAEVTDPNTRAELESANADRIADSVANADTAGGEIRMRKSGGDSAADSLRD
;
A
#
# COMPACT_ATOMS: atom_id res chain seq x y z
N MET A 1 -11.85 -44.14 22.08
CA MET A 1 -11.07 -43.94 23.31
C MET A 1 -11.17 -42.47 23.68
N ARG A 2 -11.78 -42.19 24.84
CA ARG A 2 -12.08 -40.85 25.36
C ARG A 2 -11.00 -40.54 26.40
N TYR A 3 -10.31 -39.41 26.29
CA TYR A 3 -9.42 -38.94 27.35
C TYR A 3 -9.98 -37.65 27.97
N SER A 4 -10.37 -37.79 29.24
CA SER A 4 -10.80 -36.72 30.13
C SER A 4 -9.62 -35.88 30.62
N LEU A 5 -9.82 -34.57 30.53
CA LEU A 5 -9.53 -33.51 31.52
C LEU A 5 -8.59 -33.83 32.69
N VAL A 6 -7.48 -33.09 32.78
CA VAL A 6 -6.91 -32.63 34.06
C VAL A 6 -6.54 -31.14 33.92
N MET A 7 -7.29 -30.31 34.63
CA MET A 7 -6.94 -28.93 34.95
C MET A 7 -5.81 -28.93 35.99
N PHE A 8 -4.74 -28.18 35.75
CA PHE A 8 -3.96 -27.55 36.81
C PHE A 8 -3.65 -26.13 36.40
N GLY A 9 -4.23 -25.19 37.14
CA GLY A 9 -3.90 -23.78 37.05
C GLY A 9 -2.55 -23.49 37.68
N ALA A 10 -1.84 -22.55 37.09
CA ALA A 10 -0.86 -21.73 37.78
C ALA A 10 -0.87 -20.35 37.13
N ILE A 11 -1.44 -19.39 37.86
CA ILE A 11 -1.34 -17.96 37.61
C ILE A 11 0.14 -17.59 37.75
N LEU A 12 0.74 -17.06 36.68
CA LEU A 12 2.03 -16.41 36.74
C LEU A 12 1.86 -14.99 36.20
N ALA A 13 1.57 -14.09 37.12
CA ALA A 13 1.69 -12.66 36.92
C ALA A 13 3.19 -12.31 36.90
N ALA A 14 3.72 -12.00 35.72
CA ALA A 14 5.06 -11.45 35.58
C ALA A 14 5.09 -10.43 34.43
N GLY A 15 5.27 -9.16 34.83
CA GLY A 15 5.93 -8.12 34.05
C GLY A 15 5.35 -7.80 32.68
N VAL A 16 4.46 -6.80 32.62
CA VAL A 16 4.32 -6.00 31.40
C VAL A 16 5.57 -5.10 31.30
N VAL A 17 6.69 -5.70 30.92
CA VAL A 17 7.80 -4.96 30.32
C VAL A 17 7.21 -4.38 29.05
N GLY A 18 7.01 -3.06 29.06
CA GLY A 18 6.63 -2.30 27.88
C GLY A 18 7.65 -2.59 26.79
N CYS A 19 7.28 -3.51 25.90
CA CYS A 19 7.93 -3.69 24.62
C CYS A 19 7.68 -2.39 23.88
N LYS A 20 8.64 -1.46 24.00
CA LYS A 20 8.90 -0.43 23.01
C LYS A 20 8.83 -1.17 21.68
N GLY A 21 7.74 -0.94 20.96
CA GLY A 21 7.53 -1.47 19.63
C GLY A 21 8.78 -1.14 18.85
N LYS A 22 9.65 -2.13 18.70
CA LYS A 22 10.40 -2.24 17.47
C LYS A 22 9.27 -2.47 16.50
N ASP A 23 8.87 -1.39 15.83
CA ASP A 23 8.37 -1.49 14.48
C ASP A 23 9.28 -2.52 13.84
N SER A 24 8.76 -3.74 13.74
CA SER A 24 9.32 -4.72 12.84
C SER A 24 8.98 -4.06 11.52
N ALA A 25 9.84 -3.13 11.10
CA ALA A 25 10.11 -2.88 9.72
C ALA A 25 10.36 -4.29 9.20
N SER A 26 9.26 -4.91 8.74
CA SER A 26 9.31 -5.97 7.77
C SER A 26 10.34 -5.47 6.81
N ALA A 27 11.49 -6.13 6.75
CA ALA A 27 12.52 -5.75 5.82
C ALA A 27 11.80 -5.58 4.49
N ASP A 28 11.73 -4.34 4.00
CA ASP A 28 11.00 -3.94 2.80
C ASP A 28 11.68 -4.63 1.63
N ALA A 29 11.45 -5.94 1.51
CA ALA A 29 12.04 -6.85 0.55
C ALA A 29 11.20 -6.89 -0.75
N GLY A 30 10.05 -6.22 -0.74
CA GLY A 30 9.39 -5.83 -1.97
C GLY A 30 10.33 -4.91 -2.73
N PHE A 31 10.97 -5.42 -3.78
CA PHE A 31 11.73 -4.59 -4.72
C PHE A 31 10.88 -3.40 -5.24
N LEU A 32 9.55 -3.58 -5.28
CA LEU A 32 8.58 -2.52 -5.57
C LEU A 32 8.29 -1.60 -4.37
N ALA A 33 8.38 -2.07 -3.13
CA ALA A 33 8.04 -1.33 -1.91
C ALA A 33 8.94 -0.10 -1.68
N ASN A 34 10.15 -0.09 -2.22
CA ASN A 34 10.92 1.14 -2.35
C ASN A 34 10.27 1.96 -3.48
N ALA A 35 9.40 2.91 -3.10
CA ALA A 35 8.60 3.84 -3.91
C ALA A 35 9.46 4.75 -4.84
N SER A 36 10.36 4.11 -5.56
CA SER A 36 11.37 4.65 -6.43
C SER A 36 10.74 4.92 -7.78
N VAL A 37 11.29 5.90 -8.49
CA VAL A 37 10.84 6.26 -9.85
C VAL A 37 10.91 5.03 -10.75
N GLU A 38 11.87 4.13 -10.49
CA GLU A 38 12.08 2.87 -11.18
C GLU A 38 10.91 1.89 -11.00
N ALA A 39 10.30 1.80 -9.81
CA ALA A 39 9.13 0.95 -9.60
C ALA A 39 7.92 1.47 -10.39
N LYS A 40 7.71 2.79 -10.40
CA LYS A 40 6.64 3.43 -11.21
C LYS A 40 6.87 3.24 -12.71
N ASP A 41 8.12 3.38 -13.16
CA ASP A 41 8.54 3.17 -14.55
C ASP A 41 8.34 1.70 -14.98
N ALA A 42 8.66 0.74 -14.11
CA ALA A 42 8.41 -0.68 -14.36
C ALA A 42 6.92 -1.00 -14.51
N LEU A 43 6.07 -0.37 -13.69
CA LEU A 43 4.63 -0.59 -13.72
C LEU A 43 3.94 0.11 -14.91
N ALA A 44 4.54 1.17 -15.45
CA ALA A 44 4.01 1.91 -16.60
C ALA A 44 4.12 1.12 -17.92
N SER A 45 5.06 0.18 -18.02
CA SER A 45 5.27 -0.63 -19.22
C SER A 45 4.59 -1.99 -19.06
N PRO A 46 3.62 -2.38 -19.91
CA PRO A 46 2.98 -3.67 -19.82
C PRO A 46 4.00 -4.80 -20.02
N VAL A 47 3.95 -5.82 -19.17
CA VAL A 47 4.81 -7.01 -19.30
C VAL A 47 4.03 -8.19 -19.84
N ASP A 48 4.63 -8.91 -20.79
CA ASP A 48 4.09 -10.16 -21.33
C ASP A 48 4.58 -11.33 -20.47
N PHE A 49 3.95 -11.51 -19.30
CA PHE A 49 4.25 -12.60 -18.38
C PHE A 49 2.95 -13.15 -17.77
N GLN A 50 2.72 -14.45 -17.93
CA GLN A 50 1.49 -15.11 -17.47
C GLN A 50 1.61 -15.55 -16.00
N LEU A 51 0.63 -15.17 -15.19
CA LEU A 51 0.50 -15.65 -13.81
C LEU A 51 -0.17 -17.03 -13.79
N THR A 52 0.43 -17.95 -13.06
CA THR A 52 -0.03 -19.32 -12.86
C THR A 52 0.06 -19.69 -11.39
N GLU A 53 -0.54 -20.80 -10.98
CA GLU A 53 -0.43 -21.22 -9.57
C GLU A 53 0.99 -21.69 -9.22
N ASP A 54 1.69 -22.30 -10.17
CA ASP A 54 3.05 -22.84 -10.00
C ASP A 54 4.08 -21.72 -9.82
N ASN A 55 4.13 -20.75 -10.74
CA ASN A 55 5.06 -19.62 -10.59
C ASN A 55 4.72 -18.77 -9.37
N PHE A 56 3.43 -18.53 -9.08
CA PHE A 56 3.04 -17.76 -7.89
C PHE A 56 3.47 -18.43 -6.59
N ALA A 57 3.40 -19.77 -6.50
CA ALA A 57 3.92 -20.49 -5.35
C ALA A 57 5.44 -20.37 -5.20
N LYS A 58 6.18 -20.38 -6.31
CA LYS A 58 7.63 -20.15 -6.31
C LYS A 58 7.98 -18.71 -5.95
N TRP A 59 7.20 -17.74 -6.43
CA TRP A 59 7.36 -16.33 -6.11
C TRP A 59 7.19 -16.09 -4.60
N GLU A 60 6.17 -16.67 -3.96
CA GLU A 60 6.00 -16.58 -2.51
C GLU A 60 7.18 -17.20 -1.73
N ILE A 61 7.80 -18.26 -2.24
CA ILE A 61 9.00 -18.85 -1.65
C ILE A 61 10.18 -17.89 -1.83
N ALA A 62 10.34 -17.30 -3.02
CA ALA A 62 11.41 -16.35 -3.32
C ALA A 62 11.32 -15.10 -2.43
N GLU A 63 10.14 -14.50 -2.27
CA GLU A 63 9.90 -13.38 -1.35
C GLU A 63 10.33 -13.71 0.09
N ARG A 64 9.87 -14.85 0.63
CA ARG A 64 10.29 -15.28 1.98
C ARG A 64 11.80 -15.52 2.10
N ASN A 65 12.44 -16.00 1.04
CA ASN A 65 13.90 -16.17 1.03
C ASN A 65 14.61 -14.80 0.99
N LEU A 66 14.03 -13.82 0.30
CA LEU A 66 14.54 -12.44 0.22
C LEU A 66 14.37 -11.66 1.51
N ASP A 67 13.34 -11.94 2.32
CA ASP A 67 13.17 -11.37 3.67
C ASP A 67 14.40 -11.62 4.58
N GLY A 68 15.14 -12.70 4.31
CA GLY A 68 16.37 -13.06 5.01
C GLY A 68 17.64 -12.38 4.48
N VAL A 69 17.53 -11.52 3.46
CA VAL A 69 18.65 -10.80 2.84
C VAL A 69 18.76 -9.40 3.45
N PRO A 70 19.90 -9.05 4.08
CA PRO A 70 20.09 -7.72 4.64
C PRO A 70 19.99 -6.63 3.57
N PRO A 71 19.35 -5.49 3.85
CA PRO A 71 19.15 -4.42 2.86
C PRO A 71 20.46 -3.82 2.32
N GLY A 72 21.56 -3.91 3.08
CA GLY A 72 22.88 -3.46 2.65
C GLY A 72 23.55 -4.33 1.58
N GLU A 73 22.98 -5.51 1.24
CA GLU A 73 23.52 -6.37 0.18
C GLU A 73 23.04 -5.97 -1.23
N PHE A 74 22.02 -5.11 -1.32
CA PHE A 74 21.54 -4.59 -2.59
C PHE A 74 22.37 -3.36 -2.98
N SER A 75 23.49 -3.59 -3.65
CA SER A 75 24.29 -2.50 -4.20
C SER A 75 23.43 -1.63 -5.12
N SER A 76 23.58 -0.31 -5.02
CA SER A 76 23.07 0.60 -6.04
C SER A 76 23.84 0.30 -7.32
N ALA A 77 23.24 -0.50 -8.21
CA ALA A 77 23.80 -0.72 -9.53
C ALA A 77 23.99 0.67 -10.18
N PRO A 78 25.15 0.94 -10.81
CA PRO A 78 25.33 2.17 -11.57
C PRO A 78 24.17 2.30 -12.55
N ALA A 79 23.69 3.52 -12.81
CA ALA A 79 22.57 3.79 -13.70
C ALA A 79 22.84 3.18 -15.09
N GLN A 80 22.39 1.94 -15.28
CA GLN A 80 22.52 1.23 -16.54
C GLN A 80 21.42 1.71 -17.47
N ALA A 81 21.78 1.97 -18.73
CA ALA A 81 20.79 2.17 -19.78
C ALA A 81 20.02 0.86 -19.99
N GLY A 82 18.69 0.92 -19.99
CA GLY A 82 17.83 -0.26 -20.07
C GLY A 82 16.45 0.01 -19.50
N SER A 83 15.52 -0.93 -19.64
CA SER A 83 14.19 -0.82 -19.02
C SER A 83 14.29 -0.88 -17.49
N ALA A 84 13.26 -0.42 -16.77
CA ALA A 84 13.20 -0.57 -15.32
C ALA A 84 13.31 -2.04 -14.87
N VAL A 85 12.74 -2.96 -15.67
CA VAL A 85 12.88 -4.41 -15.47
C VAL A 85 14.35 -4.82 -15.59
N ASP A 86 15.08 -4.38 -16.61
CA ASP A 86 16.49 -4.74 -16.77
C ASP A 86 17.36 -4.22 -15.62
N ARG A 87 17.08 -3.00 -15.14
CA ARG A 87 17.77 -2.41 -13.98
C ARG A 87 17.46 -3.20 -12.69
N ALA A 88 16.22 -3.63 -12.51
CA ALA A 88 15.80 -4.48 -11.40
C ALA A 88 16.55 -5.81 -11.39
N VAL A 89 16.59 -6.47 -12.56
CA VAL A 89 17.31 -7.73 -12.76
C VAL A 89 18.79 -7.55 -12.45
N ALA A 90 19.45 -6.54 -13.04
CA ALA A 90 20.85 -6.28 -12.80
C ALA A 90 21.16 -6.02 -11.31
N ARG A 91 20.27 -5.31 -10.60
CA ARG A 91 20.41 -5.06 -9.16
C ARG A 91 20.33 -6.36 -8.35
N LEU A 92 19.31 -7.19 -8.59
CA LEU A 92 19.14 -8.47 -7.89
C LEU A 92 20.27 -9.45 -8.23
N GLU A 93 20.70 -9.49 -9.49
CA GLU A 93 21.83 -10.31 -9.92
C GLU A 93 23.14 -9.84 -9.30
N SER A 94 23.33 -8.54 -9.04
CA SER A 94 24.55 -8.03 -8.42
C SER A 94 24.79 -8.56 -7.00
N SER A 95 23.74 -9.03 -6.31
CA SER A 95 23.81 -9.68 -5.00
C SER A 95 23.79 -11.21 -5.14
N PRO A 96 24.91 -11.91 -4.85
CA PRO A 96 24.93 -13.36 -4.87
C PRO A 96 23.92 -14.01 -3.92
N ARG A 97 23.59 -13.34 -2.82
CA ARG A 97 22.63 -13.84 -1.83
C ARG A 97 21.20 -13.69 -2.31
N ALA A 98 20.83 -12.52 -2.86
CA ALA A 98 19.52 -12.31 -3.44
C ALA A 98 19.28 -13.27 -4.61
N ARG A 99 20.28 -13.43 -5.48
CA ARG A 99 20.25 -14.40 -6.57
C ARG A 99 19.98 -15.82 -6.06
N ARG A 100 20.74 -16.30 -5.07
CA ARG A 100 20.53 -17.64 -4.49
C ARG A 100 19.17 -17.78 -3.79
N ALA A 101 18.68 -16.72 -3.15
CA ALA A 101 17.37 -16.72 -2.51
C ALA A 101 16.24 -16.94 -3.52
N ILE A 102 16.31 -16.26 -4.68
CA ILE A 102 15.35 -16.41 -5.77
C ILE A 102 15.52 -17.76 -6.49
N GLU A 103 16.75 -18.10 -6.89
CA GLU A 103 17.04 -19.37 -7.59
C GLU A 103 16.72 -20.60 -6.74
N GLY A 104 16.88 -20.50 -5.41
CA GLY A 104 16.50 -21.55 -4.46
C GLY A 104 15.00 -21.85 -4.44
N ALA A 105 14.16 -20.92 -4.92
CA ALA A 105 12.73 -21.13 -5.11
C ALA A 105 12.39 -21.78 -6.47
N GLY A 106 13.37 -21.96 -7.35
CA GLY A 106 13.17 -22.48 -8.71
C GLY A 106 12.71 -21.43 -9.72
N LEU A 107 12.95 -20.13 -9.45
CA LEU A 107 12.75 -19.03 -10.39
C LEU A 107 14.10 -18.46 -10.86
N SER A 108 14.16 -18.00 -12.10
CA SER A 108 15.25 -17.09 -12.49
C SER A 108 15.01 -15.70 -11.90
N VAL A 109 16.06 -14.91 -11.71
CA VAL A 109 15.93 -13.52 -11.23
C VAL A 109 15.04 -12.70 -12.17
N ARG A 110 15.16 -12.92 -13.47
CA ARG A 110 14.34 -12.24 -14.48
C ARG A 110 12.87 -12.63 -14.39
N ASP A 111 12.56 -13.92 -14.23
CA ASP A 111 11.17 -14.38 -14.09
C ASP A 111 10.55 -13.85 -12.80
N PHE A 112 11.30 -13.83 -11.71
CA PHE A 112 10.85 -13.24 -10.45
C PHE A 112 10.47 -11.76 -10.61
N VAL A 113 11.29 -10.95 -11.31
CA VAL A 113 10.98 -9.54 -11.56
C VAL A 113 9.76 -9.39 -12.46
N LEU A 114 9.70 -10.13 -13.57
CA LEU A 114 8.57 -10.07 -14.51
C LEU A 114 7.26 -10.50 -13.84
N GLU A 115 7.29 -11.54 -13.02
CA GLU A 115 6.15 -12.00 -12.23
C GLU A 115 5.70 -10.94 -11.23
N THR A 116 6.64 -10.32 -10.52
CA THR A 116 6.34 -9.25 -9.56
C THR A 116 5.67 -8.06 -10.24
N VAL A 117 6.15 -7.66 -11.43
CA VAL A 117 5.55 -6.57 -12.22
C VAL A 117 4.16 -6.96 -12.75
N ALA A 118 4.03 -8.16 -13.32
CA ALA A 118 2.76 -8.66 -13.85
C ALA A 118 1.68 -8.74 -12.76
N LEU A 119 2.06 -9.23 -11.57
CA LEU A 119 1.20 -9.33 -10.41
C LEU A 119 0.79 -7.93 -9.91
N ALA A 120 1.73 -6.99 -9.83
CA ALA A 120 1.42 -5.62 -9.41
C ALA A 120 0.52 -4.87 -10.40
N GLN A 121 0.73 -5.03 -11.71
CA GLN A 121 -0.15 -4.47 -12.73
C GLN A 121 -1.57 -5.06 -12.65
N ALA A 122 -1.68 -6.38 -12.47
CA ALA A 122 -2.97 -7.05 -12.33
C ALA A 122 -3.71 -6.67 -11.05
N VAL A 123 -3.01 -6.51 -9.93
CA VAL A 123 -3.59 -6.00 -8.67
C VAL A 123 -4.06 -4.56 -8.83
N GLN A 124 -3.28 -3.68 -9.45
CA GLN A 124 -3.73 -2.30 -9.73
C GLN A 124 -4.97 -2.25 -10.63
N ALA A 125 -5.00 -3.07 -11.69
CA ALA A 125 -6.16 -3.15 -12.57
C ALA A 125 -7.43 -3.62 -11.81
N ALA A 126 -7.29 -4.63 -10.95
CA ALA A 126 -8.36 -5.14 -10.10
C ALA A 126 -8.85 -4.10 -9.07
N GLN A 127 -7.94 -3.37 -8.42
CA GLN A 127 -8.29 -2.31 -7.46
C GLN A 127 -9.02 -1.13 -8.12
N LEU A 128 -8.60 -0.73 -9.31
CA LEU A 128 -9.17 0.43 -10.01
C LEU A 128 -10.43 0.10 -10.80
N GLY A 129 -10.86 -1.18 -10.82
CA GLY A 129 -12.00 -1.65 -11.61
C GLY A 129 -11.83 -1.37 -13.12
N ARG A 130 -10.58 -1.25 -13.60
CA ARG A 130 -10.31 -0.93 -15.00
C ARG A 130 -10.51 -2.16 -15.85
N SER A 131 -11.04 -1.97 -17.06
CA SER A 131 -11.05 -3.02 -18.08
C SER A 131 -9.61 -3.47 -18.40
N THR A 132 -9.42 -4.77 -18.59
CA THR A 132 -8.14 -5.41 -18.95
C THR A 132 -7.52 -4.78 -20.20
N VAL A 133 -8.37 -4.40 -21.16
CA VAL A 133 -8.00 -3.71 -22.40
C VAL A 133 -7.41 -2.33 -22.15
N ALA A 134 -7.96 -1.58 -21.19
CA ALA A 134 -7.50 -0.22 -20.88
C ALA A 134 -6.20 -0.22 -20.05
N SER A 135 -5.94 -1.31 -19.32
CA SER A 135 -4.78 -1.42 -18.43
C SER A 135 -3.58 -2.10 -19.09
N GLY A 136 -3.75 -2.68 -20.29
CA GLY A 136 -2.72 -3.49 -20.94
C GLY A 136 -2.41 -4.80 -20.20
N VAL A 137 -3.23 -5.17 -19.20
CA VAL A 137 -3.06 -6.38 -18.39
C VAL A 137 -3.81 -7.52 -19.07
N GLY A 138 -3.13 -8.65 -19.27
CA GLY A 138 -3.73 -9.88 -19.79
C GLY A 138 -4.96 -10.31 -18.96
N ALA A 139 -6.02 -10.74 -19.64
CA ALA A 139 -7.27 -11.12 -18.97
C ALA A 139 -7.08 -12.29 -18.00
N GLU A 140 -6.14 -13.18 -18.32
CA GLU A 140 -5.72 -14.32 -17.52
C GLU A 140 -5.09 -13.86 -16.19
N ASN A 141 -4.24 -12.84 -16.22
CA ASN A 141 -3.58 -12.30 -15.03
C ASN A 141 -4.58 -11.58 -14.11
N PHE A 142 -5.53 -10.85 -14.71
CA PHE A 142 -6.63 -10.24 -13.96
C PHE A 142 -7.49 -11.30 -13.26
N ALA A 143 -7.91 -12.34 -14.01
CA ALA A 143 -8.69 -13.44 -13.47
C ALA A 143 -7.92 -14.22 -12.38
N PHE A 144 -6.60 -14.33 -12.52
CA PHE A 144 -5.73 -14.93 -11.52
C PHE A 144 -5.76 -14.14 -10.20
N VAL A 145 -5.56 -12.82 -10.26
CA VAL A 145 -5.59 -11.97 -9.05
C VAL A 145 -6.94 -12.02 -8.35
N GLU A 146 -8.04 -11.97 -9.10
CA GLU A 146 -9.39 -12.10 -8.53
C GLU A 146 -9.57 -13.44 -7.82
N ARG A 147 -9.07 -14.54 -8.39
CA ARG A 147 -9.14 -15.88 -7.78
C ARG A 147 -8.30 -15.99 -6.51
N TYR A 148 -7.11 -15.40 -6.50
CA TYR A 148 -6.12 -15.56 -5.42
C TYR A 148 -6.00 -14.36 -4.49
N ARG A 149 -6.98 -13.46 -4.50
CA ARG A 149 -6.97 -12.18 -3.77
C ARG A 149 -6.60 -12.31 -2.29
N ASP A 150 -7.15 -13.28 -1.59
CA ASP A 150 -6.85 -13.48 -0.15
C ASP A 150 -5.40 -13.91 0.09
N ARG A 151 -4.79 -14.64 -0.84
CA ARG A 151 -3.40 -15.07 -0.76
C ARG A 151 -2.46 -13.90 -1.06
N ILE A 152 -2.78 -13.09 -2.08
CA ILE A 152 -2.07 -11.84 -2.41
C ILE A 152 -2.14 -10.81 -1.27
N ARG A 153 -3.28 -10.71 -0.59
CA ARG A 153 -3.40 -9.82 0.58
C ARG A 153 -2.49 -10.27 1.73
N ARG A 154 -2.38 -11.58 1.95
CA ARG A 154 -1.51 -12.15 3.01
C ARG A 154 -0.03 -11.98 2.71
N SER A 155 0.38 -11.92 1.44
CA SER A 155 1.77 -11.63 1.09
C SER A 155 2.16 -10.17 1.28
N GLY A 156 1.22 -9.27 1.61
CA GLY A 156 1.49 -7.84 1.84
C GLY A 156 1.56 -7.00 0.57
N LEU A 157 1.61 -7.64 -0.61
CA LEU A 157 1.76 -6.96 -1.91
C LEU A 157 0.66 -5.92 -2.17
N GLU A 158 -0.60 -6.24 -1.81
CA GLU A 158 -1.73 -5.30 -1.98
C GLU A 158 -1.48 -4.00 -1.19
N ALA A 159 -0.95 -4.11 0.03
CA ALA A 159 -0.65 -2.94 0.87
C ALA A 159 0.51 -2.12 0.33
N ASP A 160 1.57 -2.77 -0.19
CA ASP A 160 2.73 -2.09 -0.75
C ASP A 160 2.38 -1.31 -2.02
N ILE A 161 1.52 -1.87 -2.88
CA ILE A 161 0.99 -1.19 -4.08
C ILE A 161 0.11 0.01 -3.68
N SER A 162 -0.75 -0.16 -2.68
CA SER A 162 -1.63 0.93 -2.22
C SER A 162 -0.85 2.09 -1.61
N ARG A 163 0.23 1.84 -0.85
CA ARG A 163 1.11 2.91 -0.33
C ARG A 163 1.76 3.71 -1.47
N GLN A 164 2.28 3.02 -2.48
CA GLN A 164 2.91 3.68 -3.65
C GLN A 164 1.93 4.51 -4.48
N SER A 165 0.66 4.07 -4.54
CA SER A 165 -0.39 4.75 -5.29
C SER A 165 -0.92 5.97 -4.53
N GLY A 166 -1.00 5.88 -3.19
CA GLY A 166 -1.45 6.98 -2.33
C GLY A 166 -0.47 8.16 -2.27
N ASP A 167 0.85 7.89 -2.31
CA ASP A 167 1.87 8.94 -2.32
C ASP A 167 1.99 9.70 -3.66
N ALA A 168 1.24 9.29 -4.69
CA ALA A 168 1.08 10.08 -5.92
C ALA A 168 0.07 11.23 -5.77
N GLU A 169 -0.71 11.28 -4.68
CA GLU A 169 -1.50 12.46 -4.31
C GLU A 169 -0.59 13.47 -3.59
N VAL A 170 0.38 13.99 -4.34
CA VAL A 170 1.11 15.20 -3.96
C VAL A 170 0.08 16.31 -3.89
N THR A 171 -0.32 16.61 -2.67
CA THR A 171 -0.69 17.95 -2.23
C THR A 171 0.36 18.89 -2.80
N ASP A 172 0.06 19.53 -3.92
CA ASP A 172 0.92 20.55 -4.48
C ASP A 172 1.07 21.63 -3.40
N PRO A 173 2.30 21.89 -2.90
CA PRO A 173 2.52 22.88 -1.86
C PRO A 173 2.06 24.29 -2.29
N ASN A 174 1.93 24.55 -3.60
CA ASN A 174 1.30 25.78 -4.09
C ASN A 174 -0.20 25.83 -3.82
N THR A 175 -0.95 24.72 -3.90
CA THR A 175 -2.40 24.75 -3.65
C THR A 175 -2.71 25.01 -2.17
N ARG A 176 -1.85 24.54 -1.26
CA ARG A 176 -1.99 24.84 0.17
C ARG A 176 -1.69 26.31 0.49
N ALA A 177 -0.66 26.89 -0.14
CA ALA A 177 -0.35 28.31 0.01
C ALA A 177 -1.43 29.23 -0.60
N GLU A 178 -2.05 28.84 -1.72
CA GLU A 178 -3.13 29.60 -2.35
C GLU A 178 -4.42 29.58 -1.51
N LEU A 179 -4.77 28.45 -0.89
CA LEU A 179 -5.91 28.35 0.02
C LEU A 179 -5.69 29.10 1.34
N GLU A 180 -4.45 29.20 1.82
CA GLU A 180 -4.12 29.97 3.03
C GLU A 180 -4.06 31.49 2.74
N SER A 181 -3.58 31.88 1.55
CA SER A 181 -3.59 33.28 1.08
C SER A 181 -5.00 33.79 0.78
N ALA A 182 -5.88 32.96 0.20
CA ALA A 182 -7.26 33.35 -0.09
C ALA A 182 -8.12 33.53 1.17
N ASN A 183 -7.70 32.96 2.29
CA ASN A 183 -8.39 33.09 3.58
C ASN A 183 -7.90 34.30 4.40
N ALA A 184 -6.66 34.76 4.17
CA ALA A 184 -6.13 35.96 4.80
C ALA A 184 -6.81 37.25 4.29
N ASP A 185 -7.15 37.31 2.99
CA ASP A 185 -7.79 38.49 2.39
C ASP A 185 -9.25 38.67 2.84
N ARG A 186 -9.98 37.58 3.12
CA ARG A 186 -11.35 37.67 3.64
C ARG A 186 -11.43 38.17 5.08
N ILE A 187 -10.40 37.95 5.88
CA ILE A 187 -10.38 38.44 7.27
C ILE A 187 -10.15 39.96 7.30
N ALA A 188 -9.33 40.50 6.39
CA ALA A 188 -9.10 41.94 6.31
C ALA A 188 -10.36 42.73 5.90
N ASP A 189 -11.18 42.19 5.00
CA ASP A 189 -12.41 42.86 4.54
C ASP A 189 -13.56 42.79 5.59
N SER A 190 -13.53 41.78 6.48
CA SER A 190 -14.50 41.64 7.57
C SER A 190 -14.27 42.59 8.76
N VAL A 191 -13.04 43.08 8.95
CA VAL A 191 -12.68 43.99 10.05
C VAL A 191 -12.93 45.46 9.68
N ALA A 192 -12.91 45.81 8.39
CA ALA A 192 -13.18 47.17 7.93
C ALA A 192 -14.67 47.56 7.91
N ASN A 193 -15.60 46.58 7.99
CA ASN A 193 -17.04 46.83 7.94
C ASN A 193 -17.79 46.66 9.29
N ALA A 194 -17.06 46.46 10.38
CA ALA A 194 -17.65 46.20 11.69
C ALA A 194 -17.94 47.46 12.54
N ASP A 195 -17.73 48.67 12.02
CA ASP A 195 -17.83 49.91 12.81
C ASP A 195 -19.03 50.81 12.47
N THR A 196 -20.03 50.34 11.71
CA THR A 196 -21.26 51.14 11.48
C THR A 196 -22.50 50.27 11.29
N ALA A 197 -22.99 49.66 12.37
CA ALA A 197 -24.41 49.32 12.50
C ALA A 197 -24.76 48.97 13.97
N GLY A 198 -24.89 50.00 14.80
CA GLY A 198 -25.67 49.89 16.03
C GLY A 198 -27.12 49.57 15.65
N GLY A 199 -27.55 48.34 15.90
CA GLY A 199 -28.88 47.85 15.55
C GLY A 199 -29.43 46.87 16.59
N GLU A 200 -30.04 47.45 17.62
CA GLU A 200 -31.09 46.91 18.50
C GLU A 200 -31.37 45.39 18.40
N ILE A 201 -30.75 44.60 19.30
CA ILE A 201 -31.12 43.20 19.52
C ILE A 201 -32.41 43.19 20.36
N ARG A 202 -33.56 43.13 19.68
CA ARG A 202 -34.83 42.76 20.33
C ARG A 202 -34.85 41.27 20.62
N MET A 203 -34.82 40.94 21.90
CA MET A 203 -35.24 39.65 22.45
C MET A 203 -36.60 39.24 21.88
N ARG A 204 -36.63 38.21 21.02
CA ARG A 204 -37.82 37.39 20.81
C ARG A 204 -37.64 36.06 21.52
N LYS A 205 -38.22 36.02 22.72
CA LYS A 205 -38.63 34.80 23.42
C LYS A 205 -39.69 34.10 22.54
N SER A 206 -39.32 33.01 21.89
CA SER A 206 -40.29 32.08 21.30
C SER A 206 -40.21 30.77 22.07
N GLY A 207 -41.06 30.64 23.08
CA GLY A 207 -41.47 29.34 23.58
C GLY A 207 -42.36 28.67 22.54
N GLY A 208 -42.39 27.34 22.56
CA GLY A 208 -43.22 26.56 21.66
C GLY A 208 -43.04 25.07 21.90
N ASP A 209 -43.78 24.57 22.89
CA ASP A 209 -44.11 23.17 23.12
C ASP A 209 -44.62 22.46 21.86
N SER A 210 -44.25 21.18 21.71
CA SER A 210 -45.12 20.03 21.31
C SER A 210 -44.18 18.84 21.04
N ALA A 211 -44.13 17.81 21.88
CA ALA A 211 -45.15 16.80 22.19
C ALA A 211 -45.50 15.91 20.98
N ALA A 212 -45.57 14.60 21.28
CA ALA A 212 -46.21 13.54 20.51
C ALA A 212 -45.45 13.08 19.23
N ASP A 213 -45.46 11.83 18.79
CA ASP A 213 -46.19 10.61 19.16
C ASP A 213 -45.80 9.50 18.15
N SER A 214 -46.16 8.24 18.45
CA SER A 214 -46.21 7.07 17.54
C SER A 214 -44.87 6.45 17.14
N LEU A 215 -44.44 5.27 17.63
CA LEU A 215 -45.11 3.96 17.78
C LEU A 215 -45.73 3.45 16.46
N ARG A 216 -45.05 2.48 15.83
CA ARG A 216 -45.56 1.51 14.85
C ARG A 216 -44.45 0.46 14.63
N ASP A 217 -44.61 -0.68 15.29
CA ASP A 217 -45.06 -1.99 14.76
C ASP A 217 -43.86 -2.83 14.26
#